data_AF-A0A523B8D7-F1
#
_entry.id   AF-A0A523B8D7-F1
#
_cell.length_a   1.000
_cell.length_b   1.000
_cell.length_c   1.000
_cell.angle_alpha   90.00
_cell.angle_beta   90.00
_cell.angle_gamma   90.00
#
_symmetry.space_group_name_H-M   'P 1'
#
loop_
_entity.id
_entity.type
_entity.pdbx_description
1 polymer ?
#
loop_
_entity_poly.entity_id
_entity_poly.type
_entity_poly.pdbx_seq_one_letter_code
_entity_poly.pdbx_strand_id
1 'polypeptide(L)'
;MADGDKGKPFHEAPHEDEGLSISGYGSTFVLRLSKPFSLDEIKVLAADLIKSIEDTLMRSGAKGIGHIKIHIRGRSGYLRADTIGSKYGIYMDGTISELEESLQMTINTIALGSSKEDVHRVTMGSLEDTAKRFNFMVDEVKPQ
;
A
#
# COMPACT_ATOMS: atom_id res chain seq x y z
N MET A 1 11.75 41.30 -55.73
CA MET A 1 10.91 41.56 -54.55
C MET A 1 10.25 40.23 -54.21
N ALA A 2 10.99 39.39 -53.47
CA ALA A 2 10.72 39.01 -52.06
C ALA A 2 9.44 38.16 -51.99
N ASP A 3 9.49 36.84 -52.15
CA ASP A 3 10.17 35.80 -51.35
C ASP A 3 9.88 35.95 -49.84
N GLY A 4 9.07 35.04 -49.32
CA GLY A 4 8.46 35.14 -47.99
C GLY A 4 7.79 33.85 -47.54
N ASP A 5 8.41 32.71 -47.83
CA ASP A 5 8.13 31.45 -47.14
C ASP A 5 8.88 31.43 -45.80
N LYS A 6 8.15 31.57 -44.68
CA LYS A 6 8.65 31.32 -43.31
C LYS A 6 7.55 30.78 -42.41
N GLY A 7 6.98 29.63 -42.77
CA GLY A 7 6.28 28.77 -41.81
C GLY A 7 7.31 27.96 -41.01
N LYS A 8 7.86 28.52 -39.93
CA LYS A 8 8.76 27.79 -39.03
C LYS A 8 8.04 26.56 -38.47
N PRO A 9 8.71 25.40 -38.32
CA PRO A 9 8.14 24.28 -37.59
C PRO A 9 7.93 24.74 -36.14
N PHE A 10 6.72 24.51 -35.63
CA PHE A 10 6.49 24.53 -34.20
C PHE A 10 7.42 23.44 -33.63
N HIS A 11 8.51 23.87 -33.02
CA HIS A 11 9.21 23.03 -32.06
C HIS A 11 8.21 22.75 -30.95
N GLU A 12 7.59 21.57 -31.00
CA GLU A 12 6.97 20.99 -29.82
C GLU A 12 7.99 21.10 -28.70
N ALA A 13 7.56 21.74 -27.61
CA ALA A 13 8.37 21.86 -26.41
C ALA A 13 8.84 20.46 -26.02
N PRO A 14 10.12 20.31 -25.63
CA PRO A 14 10.66 19.03 -25.24
C PRO A 14 9.76 18.44 -24.14
N HIS A 15 9.44 17.16 -24.31
CA HIS A 15 8.73 16.29 -23.39
C HIS A 15 8.67 16.87 -21.97
N GLU A 16 7.45 17.12 -21.48
CA GLU A 16 7.24 17.14 -20.04
C GLU A 16 8.02 15.95 -19.49
N ASP A 17 9.05 16.21 -18.68
CA ASP A 17 9.62 15.17 -17.85
C ASP A 17 8.41 14.53 -17.18
N GLU A 18 8.06 13.30 -17.56
CA GLU A 18 7.03 12.49 -16.93
C GLU A 18 7.53 12.23 -15.50
N GLY A 19 7.43 13.27 -14.68
CA GLY A 19 7.92 13.30 -13.33
C GLY A 19 7.23 12.16 -12.60
N LEU A 20 8.02 11.27 -12.02
CA LEU A 20 7.57 10.14 -11.24
C LEU A 20 6.36 10.52 -10.37
N SER A 21 5.16 10.17 -10.84
CA SER A 21 3.93 10.52 -10.15
C SER A 21 3.91 9.84 -8.79
N ILE A 22 3.63 10.60 -7.73
CA ILE A 22 3.51 10.05 -6.38
C ILE A 22 2.02 9.92 -6.08
N SER A 23 1.57 8.68 -5.89
CA SER A 23 0.18 8.37 -5.60
C SER A 23 0.05 7.64 -4.27
N GLY A 24 -1.08 7.85 -3.60
CA GLY A 24 -1.32 7.32 -2.26
C GLY A 24 -2.75 6.84 -2.03
N TYR A 25 -2.87 5.79 -1.22
CA TYR A 25 -4.14 5.29 -0.71
C TYR A 25 -4.02 5.00 0.79
N GLY A 26 -5.06 5.29 1.55
CA GLY A 26 -5.16 4.86 2.94
C GLY A 26 -6.60 4.64 3.37
N SER A 27 -6.82 3.56 4.11
CA SER A 27 -8.12 3.19 4.66
C SER A 27 -7.96 2.38 5.94
N THR A 28 -9.06 2.24 6.69
CA THR A 28 -9.12 1.49 7.94
C THR A 28 -10.17 0.38 7.84
N PHE A 29 -9.81 -0.78 8.36
CA PHE A 29 -10.57 -2.01 8.28
C PHE A 29 -10.71 -2.63 9.66
N VAL A 30 -11.78 -3.37 9.87
CA VAL A 30 -11.92 -4.34 10.96
C VAL A 30 -11.65 -5.73 10.38
N LEU A 31 -10.69 -6.43 10.96
CA LEU A 31 -10.36 -7.80 10.64
C LEU A 31 -11.02 -8.72 11.67
N ARG A 32 -11.86 -9.65 11.22
CA ARG A 32 -12.46 -10.68 12.07
C ARG A 32 -11.77 -12.00 11.80
N LEU A 33 -11.02 -12.49 12.77
CA LEU A 33 -10.16 -13.65 12.62
C LEU A 33 -10.98 -14.92 12.88
N SER A 34 -10.83 -15.95 12.04
CA SER A 34 -11.52 -17.23 12.24
C SER A 34 -11.04 -18.00 13.47
N LYS A 35 -9.81 -17.72 13.91
CA LYS A 35 -9.23 -18.15 15.19
C LYS A 35 -8.52 -16.95 15.83
N PRO A 36 -8.35 -16.93 17.16
CA PRO A 36 -7.55 -15.90 17.81
C PRO A 36 -6.10 -15.92 17.32
N PHE A 37 -5.51 -14.74 17.05
CA PHE A 37 -4.10 -14.61 16.65
C PHE A 37 -3.24 -14.07 17.80
N SER A 38 -2.04 -14.59 17.90
CA SER A 38 -0.94 -14.04 18.72
C SER A 38 -0.21 -12.88 18.03
N LEU A 39 0.59 -12.12 18.78
CA LEU A 39 1.43 -11.05 18.21
C LEU A 39 2.31 -11.53 17.05
N ASP A 40 2.88 -12.73 17.14
CA ASP A 40 3.77 -13.27 16.10
C ASP A 40 2.99 -13.62 14.83
N GLU A 41 1.78 -14.18 14.95
CA GLU A 41 0.89 -14.41 13.80
C GLU A 41 0.47 -13.08 13.15
N ILE A 42 0.19 -12.05 13.95
CA ILE A 42 -0.15 -10.70 13.46
C ILE A 42 1.05 -10.07 12.74
N LYS A 43 2.28 -10.25 13.24
CA LYS A 43 3.51 -9.81 12.55
C LYS A 43 3.69 -10.51 11.21
N VAL A 44 3.45 -11.82 11.15
CA VAL A 44 3.52 -12.58 9.89
C VAL A 44 2.48 -12.08 8.90
N LEU A 45 1.24 -11.85 9.34
CA LEU A 45 0.18 -11.27 8.52
C LEU A 45 0.58 -9.89 7.97
N ALA A 46 1.08 -9.00 8.82
CA ALA A 46 1.49 -7.65 8.41
C ALA A 46 2.66 -7.68 7.41
N ALA A 47 3.64 -8.56 7.62
CA ALA A 47 4.77 -8.73 6.71
C ALA A 47 4.32 -9.26 5.34
N ASP A 48 3.45 -10.27 5.34
CA ASP A 48 2.92 -10.88 4.13
C ASP A 48 2.09 -9.88 3.31
N LEU A 49 1.24 -9.09 3.98
CA LEU A 49 0.45 -8.05 3.33
C LEU A 49 1.34 -6.96 2.71
N ILE A 50 2.35 -6.46 3.44
CA ILE A 50 3.29 -5.46 2.92
C ILE A 50 4.00 -5.99 1.67
N LYS A 51 4.51 -7.22 1.72
CA LYS A 51 5.19 -7.85 0.57
C LYS A 51 4.24 -8.03 -0.61
N SER A 52 3.01 -8.48 -0.35
CA SER A 52 2.00 -8.66 -1.40
C SER A 52 1.69 -7.35 -2.13
N ILE A 53 1.54 -6.25 -1.37
CA ILE A 53 1.30 -4.91 -1.93
C ILE A 53 2.50 -4.47 -2.77
N GLU A 54 3.71 -4.52 -2.20
CA GLU A 54 4.94 -4.11 -2.88
C GLU A 54 5.17 -4.91 -4.16
N ASP A 55 5.18 -6.23 -4.08
CA ASP A 55 5.45 -7.10 -5.23
C ASP A 55 4.45 -6.84 -6.36
N THR A 56 3.18 -6.63 -6.01
CA THR A 56 2.13 -6.38 -7.00
C THR A 56 2.23 -4.99 -7.61
N LEU A 57 2.59 -3.97 -6.83
CA LEU A 57 2.86 -2.62 -7.35
C LEU A 57 4.05 -2.65 -8.32
N MET A 58 5.15 -3.28 -7.92
CA MET A 58 6.36 -3.37 -8.75
C MET A 58 6.09 -4.16 -10.04
N ARG A 59 5.35 -5.28 -9.97
CA ARG A 59 4.90 -6.02 -11.17
C ARG A 59 3.96 -5.21 -12.07
N SER A 60 3.19 -4.29 -11.49
CA SER A 60 2.26 -3.41 -12.22
C SER A 60 2.94 -2.17 -12.80
N GLY A 61 4.27 -2.06 -12.69
CA GLY A 61 5.06 -0.99 -13.32
C GLY A 61 5.42 0.18 -12.41
N ALA A 62 5.10 0.11 -11.11
CA ALA A 62 5.60 1.07 -10.13
C ALA A 62 7.13 1.18 -10.22
N LYS A 63 7.65 2.40 -10.15
CA LYS A 63 9.08 2.68 -10.19
C LYS A 63 9.73 2.58 -8.81
N GLY A 64 8.93 2.69 -7.75
CA GLY A 64 9.40 2.51 -6.39
C GLY A 64 8.28 2.62 -5.37
N ILE A 65 8.58 2.17 -4.15
CA ILE A 65 7.72 2.32 -2.98
C ILE A 65 8.14 3.58 -2.24
N GLY A 66 7.20 4.49 -1.99
CA GLY A 66 7.42 5.64 -1.12
C GLY A 66 7.39 5.19 0.34
N HIS A 67 6.26 4.59 0.75
CA HIS A 67 6.18 3.79 1.96
C HIS A 67 4.91 2.92 1.97
N ILE A 68 4.94 1.83 2.73
CA ILE A 68 3.75 1.09 3.14
C ILE A 68 3.77 1.08 4.66
N LYS A 69 2.70 1.59 5.28
CA LYS A 69 2.51 1.63 6.72
C LYS A 69 1.25 0.89 7.08
N ILE A 70 1.37 0.01 8.06
CA ILE A 70 0.26 -0.71 8.66
C ILE A 70 0.26 -0.39 10.16
N HIS A 71 -0.90 0.01 10.67
CA HIS A 71 -1.15 0.14 12.10
C HIS A 71 -2.29 -0.79 12.47
N ILE A 72 -2.01 -1.76 13.33
CA ILE A 72 -2.97 -2.72 13.86
C ILE A 72 -3.19 -2.41 15.33
N ARG A 73 -4.44 -2.31 15.73
CA ARG A 73 -4.89 -2.15 17.11
C ARG A 73 -5.74 -3.36 17.49
N GLY A 74 -5.28 -4.08 18.51
CA GLY A 74 -6.05 -5.12 19.20
C GLY A 74 -6.63 -4.58 20.51
N ARG A 75 -7.32 -5.43 21.26
CA ARG A 75 -7.82 -5.12 22.61
C ARG A 75 -6.67 -4.99 23.62
N SER A 76 -5.66 -5.85 23.51
CA SER A 76 -4.52 -5.94 24.44
C SER A 76 -3.29 -5.13 23.99
N GLY A 77 -3.40 -4.40 22.88
CA GLY A 77 -2.40 -3.40 22.48
C GLY A 77 -2.32 -3.17 20.98
N TYR A 78 -1.12 -3.07 20.40
CA TYR A 78 -0.91 -2.61 19.03
C TYR A 78 0.27 -3.28 18.32
N LEU A 79 0.27 -3.20 16.99
CA LEU A 79 1.42 -3.46 16.12
C LEU A 79 1.50 -2.37 15.05
N ARG A 80 2.68 -1.82 14.83
CA ARG A 80 3.03 -0.94 13.71
C ARG A 80 4.01 -1.69 12.83
N ALA A 81 3.79 -1.64 11.53
CA ALA A 81 4.72 -2.15 10.54
C ALA A 81 4.92 -1.09 9.44
N ASP A 82 6.16 -0.86 9.05
CA ASP A 82 6.49 0.10 8.00
C ASP A 82 7.66 -0.34 7.13
N THR A 83 7.62 0.09 5.88
CA THR A 83 8.73 -0.07 4.94
C THR A 83 8.76 1.08 3.93
N ILE A 84 9.94 1.37 3.39
CA ILE A 84 10.18 2.20 2.20
C ILE A 84 10.55 1.34 0.97
N GLY A 85 10.17 0.06 1.02
CA GLY A 85 10.56 -1.00 0.09
C GLY A 85 11.25 -2.12 0.86
N SER A 86 10.70 -3.34 0.81
CA SER A 86 11.10 -4.48 1.63
C SER A 86 12.53 -4.95 1.38
N LYS A 87 13.15 -4.54 0.26
CA LYS A 87 14.61 -4.68 0.06
C LYS A 87 15.45 -3.98 1.14
N TYR A 88 14.90 -2.98 1.83
CA TYR A 88 15.52 -2.27 2.96
C TYR A 88 15.01 -2.74 4.32
N GLY A 89 14.19 -3.80 4.34
CA GLY A 89 13.56 -4.34 5.53
C GLY A 89 12.12 -3.87 5.73
N ILE A 90 11.41 -4.63 6.57
CA ILE A 90 10.11 -4.26 7.12
C ILE A 90 10.34 -4.08 8.62
N TYR A 91 10.17 -2.85 9.10
CA TYR A 91 10.33 -2.52 10.52
C TYR A 91 9.00 -2.77 11.21
N MET A 92 9.07 -3.37 12.40
CA MET A 92 7.87 -3.69 13.19
C MET A 92 8.10 -3.39 14.65
N ASP A 93 7.14 -2.70 15.27
CA ASP A 93 7.10 -2.39 16.70
C ASP A 93 5.69 -2.64 17.23
N GLY A 94 5.56 -3.31 18.37
CA GLY A 94 4.25 -3.60 18.90
C GLY A 94 4.25 -4.39 20.20
N THR A 95 3.14 -4.24 20.92
CA THR A 95 2.85 -4.92 22.18
C THR A 95 1.42 -5.42 22.10
N ILE A 96 1.22 -6.72 21.90
CA ILE A 96 -0.07 -7.40 22.04
C ILE A 96 0.19 -8.55 22.99
N SER A 97 -0.46 -8.53 24.15
CA SER A 97 -0.18 -9.46 25.25
C SER A 97 -1.17 -10.62 25.34
N GLU A 98 -2.29 -10.54 24.64
CA GLU A 98 -3.32 -11.57 24.60
C GLU A 98 -3.60 -12.02 23.16
N LEU A 99 -4.29 -13.15 23.01
CA LEU A 99 -4.79 -13.55 21.70
C LEU A 99 -5.95 -12.63 21.28
N GLU A 100 -5.96 -12.22 20.01
CA GLU A 100 -6.94 -11.30 19.45
C GLU A 100 -7.86 -12.03 18.48
N GLU A 101 -9.17 -11.86 18.60
CA GLU A 101 -10.17 -12.39 17.66
C GLU A 101 -10.62 -11.34 16.63
N SER A 102 -10.36 -10.07 16.93
CA SER A 102 -10.73 -8.93 16.11
C SER A 102 -9.65 -7.87 16.20
N LEU A 103 -9.31 -7.26 15.06
CA LEU A 103 -8.28 -6.24 14.96
C LEU A 103 -8.82 -5.06 14.16
N GLN A 104 -8.46 -3.84 14.56
CA GLN A 104 -8.62 -2.67 13.70
C GLN A 104 -7.29 -2.41 12.99
N MET A 105 -7.29 -2.36 11.66
CA MET A 105 -6.09 -2.15 10.86
C MET A 105 -6.24 -0.92 9.95
N THR A 106 -5.29 0.00 10.03
CA THR A 106 -5.13 1.08 9.06
C THR A 106 -3.96 0.74 8.14
N ILE A 107 -4.17 0.82 6.83
CA ILE A 107 -3.13 0.69 5.82
C ILE A 107 -2.94 2.05 5.14
N ASN A 108 -1.70 2.44 4.90
CA ASN A 108 -1.34 3.56 4.06
C ASN A 108 -0.23 3.14 3.08
N THR A 109 -0.51 3.27 1.78
CA THR A 109 0.38 2.87 0.68
C THR A 109 0.70 4.09 -0.16
N ILE A 110 1.98 4.40 -0.33
CA ILE A 110 2.49 5.44 -1.24
C ILE A 110 3.43 4.78 -2.26
N ALA A 111 3.20 5.03 -3.55
CA ALA A 111 3.99 4.48 -4.65
C ALA A 111 4.40 5.58 -5.65
N LEU A 112 5.54 5.37 -6.32
CA LEU A 112 6.05 6.23 -7.37
C LEU A 112 5.84 5.60 -8.74
N GLY A 113 5.40 6.39 -9.72
CA GLY A 113 5.10 5.93 -11.08
C GLY A 113 3.89 4.99 -11.12
N SER A 114 2.88 5.24 -10.30
CA SER A 114 1.61 4.51 -10.31
C SER A 114 0.44 5.47 -10.15
N SER A 115 -0.69 5.16 -10.77
CA SER A 115 -1.92 5.94 -10.59
C SER A 115 -2.51 5.71 -9.19
N LYS A 116 -3.36 6.63 -8.73
CA LYS A 116 -4.06 6.48 -7.45
C LYS A 116 -4.98 5.25 -7.47
N GLU A 117 -5.62 5.02 -8.60
CA GLU A 117 -6.54 3.91 -8.86
C GLU A 117 -5.80 2.57 -8.77
N ASP A 118 -4.58 2.48 -9.32
CA ASP A 118 -3.74 1.29 -9.21
C ASP A 118 -3.28 1.05 -7.77
N VAL A 119 -2.84 2.09 -7.07
CA VAL A 119 -2.42 1.96 -5.66
C VAL A 119 -3.57 1.46 -4.80
N HIS A 120 -4.77 2.00 -4.99
CA HIS A 120 -6.00 1.53 -4.34
C HIS A 120 -6.28 0.06 -4.67
N ARG A 121 -6.40 -0.26 -5.96
CA ARG A 121 -6.72 -1.61 -6.45
C ARG A 121 -5.73 -2.66 -5.94
N VAL A 122 -4.43 -2.36 -5.98
CA VAL A 122 -3.39 -3.28 -5.51
C VAL A 122 -3.42 -3.44 -3.99
N THR A 123 -3.65 -2.36 -3.24
CA THR A 123 -3.76 -2.43 -1.78
C THR A 123 -4.94 -3.30 -1.36
N MET A 124 -6.12 -3.08 -1.96
CA MET A 124 -7.32 -3.84 -1.66
C MET A 124 -7.23 -5.29 -2.10
N GLY A 125 -6.77 -5.56 -3.32
CA GLY A 125 -6.59 -6.94 -3.80
C GLY A 125 -5.60 -7.72 -2.94
N SER A 126 -4.50 -7.09 -2.51
CA SER A 126 -3.53 -7.73 -1.60
C SER A 126 -4.13 -8.01 -0.22
N LEU A 127 -4.97 -7.11 0.29
CA LEU A 127 -5.70 -7.34 1.54
C LEU A 127 -6.67 -8.52 1.42
N GLU A 128 -7.45 -8.60 0.36
CA GLU A 128 -8.37 -9.71 0.10
C GLU A 128 -7.65 -11.05 -0.04
N ASP A 129 -6.53 -11.08 -0.75
CA ASP A 129 -5.75 -12.31 -0.93
C ASP A 129 -5.06 -12.74 0.38
N THR A 130 -4.61 -11.79 1.19
CA THR A 130 -4.11 -12.06 2.55
C THR A 130 -5.25 -12.60 3.43
N ALA A 131 -6.44 -12.02 3.34
CA ALA A 131 -7.63 -12.49 4.06
C ALA A 131 -7.95 -13.95 3.77
N LYS A 132 -7.85 -14.37 2.49
CA LYS A 132 -8.02 -15.77 2.08
C LYS A 132 -6.93 -16.68 2.68
N ARG A 133 -5.66 -16.27 2.61
CA ARG A 133 -4.52 -17.07 3.12
C ARG A 133 -4.58 -17.30 4.63
N PHE A 134 -4.97 -16.27 5.38
CA PHE A 134 -5.01 -16.30 6.85
C PHE A 134 -6.41 -16.59 7.40
N ASN A 135 -7.40 -16.80 6.53
CA ASN A 135 -8.79 -17.11 6.87
C ASN A 135 -9.41 -16.08 7.83
N PHE A 136 -9.42 -14.80 7.42
CA PHE A 136 -10.12 -13.72 8.14
C PHE A 136 -11.09 -12.97 7.24
N MET A 137 -12.05 -12.29 7.84
CA MET A 137 -12.99 -11.41 7.13
C MET A 137 -12.55 -9.94 7.28
N VAL A 138 -12.86 -9.13 6.28
CA VAL A 138 -12.52 -7.70 6.22
C VAL A 138 -13.80 -6.89 6.14
N ASP A 139 -14.02 -6.03 7.13
CA ASP A 139 -15.09 -5.03 7.11
C ASP A 139 -14.46 -3.64 6.98
N GLU A 140 -14.81 -2.88 5.94
CA GLU A 140 -14.31 -1.51 5.79
C GLU A 140 -14.97 -0.57 6.80
N VAL A 141 -14.17 0.25 7.48
CA VAL A 141 -14.67 1.30 8.37
C VAL A 141 -15.00 2.53 7.53
N LYS A 142 -16.29 2.77 7.28
CA LYS A 142 -16.72 4.00 6.61
C LYS A 142 -16.32 5.21 7.47
N PRO A 143 -15.74 6.27 6.88
CA PRO A 143 -15.52 7.53 7.58
C PRO A 143 -16.89 8.08 8.04
N GLN A 144 -16.95 8.50 9.30
CA GLN A 144 -18.13 9.19 9.86
C GLN A 144 -18.27 10.60 9.30
#